data_AF-A0A6B3MNP4-F1
#
_entry.id   AF-A0A6B3MNP4-F1
#
_cell.length_a   1.000
_cell.length_b   1.000
_cell.length_c   1.000
_cell.angle_alpha   90.00
_cell.angle_beta   90.00
_cell.angle_gamma   90.00
#
_symmetry.space_group_name_H-M   'P 1'
#
loop_
_entity.id
_entity.type
_entity.pdbx_description
1 polymer ?
#
loop_
_entity_poly.entity_id
_entity_poly.type
_entity_poly.pdbx_seq_one_letter_code
_entity_poly.pdbx_strand_id
1 'polypeptide(L)'
;SDTTASEVGKAYGKRTFLITTLQPVARGTEGAVSLEGTLAGVIASAAIAFVGWGVGLVNLTGVFFCVIAAFIATNLESVIGATLQSKLEWLTNEVVNIINTMIGAIAVVLLALAWHWISQV
;
A
#
# COMPACT_ATOMS: atom_id res chain seq x y z
N SER A 1 2.65 4.77 2.59
CA SER A 1 1.83 4.62 1.37
C SER A 1 0.38 4.83 1.73
N ASP A 2 -0.21 3.93 2.51
CA ASP A 2 -1.65 3.91 2.79
C ASP A 2 -2.24 5.27 3.23
N THR A 3 -1.78 5.84 4.34
CA THR A 3 -2.35 7.11 4.85
C THR A 3 -2.32 8.23 3.82
N THR A 4 -1.22 8.38 3.08
CA THR A 4 -1.13 9.40 2.04
C THR A 4 -2.04 9.07 0.86
N ALA A 5 -2.16 7.79 0.48
CA ALA A 5 -3.03 7.36 -0.60
C ALA A 5 -4.51 7.59 -0.27
N SER A 6 -4.93 7.25 0.94
CA SER A 6 -6.31 7.39 1.39
C SER A 6 -6.69 8.85 1.59
N GLU A 7 -5.85 9.68 2.22
CA GLU A 7 -6.14 11.09 2.44
C GLU A 7 -6.12 11.90 1.14
N VAL A 8 -5.14 11.68 0.26
CA VAL A 8 -5.11 12.35 -1.06
C VAL A 8 -6.26 11.84 -1.94
N GLY A 9 -6.58 10.54 -1.89
CA GLY A 9 -7.72 9.97 -2.60
C GLY A 9 -9.06 10.57 -2.17
N LYS A 10 -9.28 10.75 -0.87
CA LYS A 10 -10.48 11.41 -0.32
C LYS A 10 -10.56 12.88 -0.72
N ALA A 11 -9.46 13.62 -0.58
CA ALA A 11 -9.42 15.06 -0.84
C ALA A 11 -9.50 15.39 -2.35
N TYR A 12 -8.77 14.66 -3.19
CA TYR A 12 -8.53 15.04 -4.58
C TYR A 12 -8.97 14.01 -5.63
N GLY A 13 -9.36 12.78 -5.24
CA GLY A 13 -9.62 11.68 -6.17
C GLY A 13 -10.78 11.96 -7.13
N LYS A 14 -10.51 12.32 -8.40
CA LYS A 14 -11.57 12.72 -9.33
C LYS A 14 -12.47 11.56 -9.74
N ARG A 15 -11.88 10.37 -9.86
CA ARG A 15 -12.57 9.12 -10.19
C ARG A 15 -12.12 8.04 -9.22
N THR A 16 -13.06 7.59 -8.40
CA THR A 16 -12.87 6.54 -7.38
C THR A 16 -13.61 5.28 -7.79
N PHE A 17 -12.96 4.14 -7.61
CA PHE A 17 -13.48 2.83 -7.99
C PHE A 17 -13.26 1.83 -6.86
N LEU A 18 -14.16 0.85 -6.71
CA LEU A 18 -13.86 -0.31 -5.86
C LEU A 18 -12.77 -1.15 -6.51
N ILE A 19 -11.73 -1.50 -5.74
CA ILE A 19 -10.60 -2.28 -6.27
C ILE A 19 -11.02 -3.67 -6.78
N THR A 20 -12.10 -4.23 -6.24
CA THR A 20 -12.57 -5.58 -6.57
C THR A 20 -13.44 -5.64 -7.83
N THR A 21 -14.32 -4.66 -8.03
CA THR A 21 -15.30 -4.66 -9.13
C THR A 21 -15.00 -3.62 -10.21
N LEU A 22 -14.08 -2.69 -9.94
CA LEU A 22 -13.79 -1.51 -10.75
C LEU A 22 -15.03 -0.63 -11.02
N GLN A 23 -16.07 -0.78 -10.20
CA GLN A 23 -17.26 0.05 -10.29
C GLN A 23 -17.01 1.42 -9.64
N PRO A 24 -17.54 2.51 -10.24
CA PRO A 24 -17.46 3.84 -9.65
C PRO A 24 -18.15 3.89 -8.29
N VAL A 25 -17.47 4.45 -7.29
CA VAL A 25 -18.01 4.65 -5.93
C VAL A 25 -17.71 6.05 -5.43
N ALA A 26 -18.42 6.48 -4.38
CA ALA A 26 -18.14 7.75 -3.73
C ALA A 26 -16.72 7.77 -3.13
N ARG A 27 -16.15 8.98 -3.00
CA ARG A 27 -14.87 9.15 -2.32
C ARG A 27 -15.01 8.79 -0.85
N GLY A 28 -13.98 8.15 -0.29
CA GLY A 28 -13.99 7.72 1.11
C GLY A 28 -14.81 6.46 1.38
N THR A 29 -15.36 5.80 0.34
CA THR A 29 -15.87 4.43 0.50
C THR A 29 -14.71 3.48 0.86
N GLU A 30 -14.93 2.60 1.83
CA GLU A 30 -13.94 1.61 2.24
C GLU A 30 -13.51 0.73 1.06
N GLY A 31 -12.19 0.60 0.86
CA GLY A 31 -11.62 -0.12 -0.27
C GLY A 31 -11.72 0.59 -1.64
N ALA A 32 -12.15 1.85 -1.67
CA ALA A 32 -12.11 2.66 -2.88
C ALA A 32 -10.69 3.13 -3.20
N VAL A 33 -10.32 3.02 -4.47
CA VAL A 33 -9.04 3.48 -5.01
C VAL A 33 -9.26 4.57 -6.06
N SER A 34 -8.32 5.50 -6.15
CA SER A 34 -8.28 6.55 -7.18
C SER A 34 -6.85 6.68 -7.71
N LEU A 35 -6.72 7.18 -8.94
CA LEU A 35 -5.40 7.39 -9.54
C LEU A 35 -4.57 8.39 -8.71
N GLU A 36 -5.20 9.47 -8.25
CA GLU A 36 -4.54 10.50 -7.44
C GLU A 36 -4.04 9.92 -6.11
N GLY A 37 -4.87 9.12 -5.42
CA GLY A 37 -4.48 8.43 -4.19
C GLY A 37 -3.35 7.43 -4.43
N THR A 38 -3.45 6.59 -5.45
CA THR A 38 -2.42 5.60 -5.78
C THR A 38 -1.07 6.24 -6.08
N LEU A 39 -1.04 7.31 -6.89
CA LEU A 39 0.19 8.03 -7.20
C LEU A 39 0.78 8.70 -5.95
N ALA A 40 -0.07 9.31 -5.11
CA ALA A 40 0.38 9.90 -3.86
C ALA A 40 0.99 8.87 -2.91
N GLY A 41 0.39 7.68 -2.80
CA GLY A 41 0.92 6.56 -2.03
C GLY A 41 2.31 6.12 -2.51
N VAL A 42 2.47 5.95 -3.83
CA VAL A 42 3.75 5.58 -4.45
C VAL A 42 4.81 6.66 -4.18
N ILE A 43 4.51 7.93 -4.45
CA ILE A 43 5.44 9.05 -4.22
C ILE A 43 5.84 9.13 -2.74
N ALA A 44 4.89 9.02 -1.82
CA ALA A 44 5.17 9.04 -0.39
C ALA A 44 6.03 7.87 0.06
N SER A 45 5.76 6.65 -0.44
CA SER A 45 6.57 5.47 -0.13
C SER A 45 8.00 5.61 -0.67
N ALA A 46 8.17 6.12 -1.88
CA ALA A 46 9.47 6.39 -2.46
C ALA A 46 10.23 7.44 -1.66
N ALA A 47 9.60 8.55 -1.29
CA ALA A 47 10.20 9.60 -0.48
C ALA A 47 10.72 9.05 0.86
N ILE A 48 9.91 8.28 1.59
CA ILE A 48 10.32 7.68 2.87
C ILE A 48 11.44 6.66 2.67
N ALA A 49 11.36 5.81 1.64
CA ALA A 49 12.39 4.83 1.35
C ALA A 49 13.74 5.49 0.99
N PHE A 50 13.71 6.60 0.23
CA PHE A 50 14.91 7.39 -0.06
C PHE A 50 15.49 8.07 1.18
N VAL A 51 14.67 8.51 2.14
CA VAL A 51 15.18 8.96 3.44
C VAL A 51 15.91 7.81 4.14
N GLY A 52 15.32 6.61 4.15
CA GLY A 52 15.96 5.40 4.69
C GLY A 52 17.31 5.09 4.04
N TRP A 53 17.41 5.26 2.72
CA TRP A 53 18.68 5.13 1.99
C TRP A 53 19.69 6.22 2.38
N GLY A 54 19.25 7.49 2.46
CA GLY A 54 20.10 8.63 2.81
C GLY A 54 20.69 8.54 4.21
N VAL A 55 20.00 7.88 5.15
CA VAL A 55 20.51 7.61 6.51
C VAL A 55 21.23 6.26 6.64
N GLY A 56 21.36 5.50 5.55
CA GLY A 56 22.10 4.23 5.53
C GLY A 56 21.35 3.01 6.08
N LEU A 57 20.02 3.07 6.23
CA LEU A 57 19.22 1.92 6.70
C LEU A 57 18.98 0.87 5.61
N VAL A 58 18.90 1.29 4.34
CA VAL A 58 18.68 0.41 3.18
C VAL A 58 19.57 0.82 2.01
N ASN A 59 19.89 -0.11 1.11
CA ASN A 59 20.55 0.20 -0.16
C ASN A 59 19.51 0.57 -1.24
N LEU A 60 19.98 0.93 -2.44
CA LEU A 60 19.10 1.36 -3.53
C LEU A 60 18.13 0.26 -3.99
N THR A 61 18.56 -1.00 -3.95
CA THR A 61 17.68 -2.16 -4.21
C THR A 61 16.58 -2.27 -3.14
N GLY A 62 16.92 -2.02 -1.87
CA GLY A 62 15.99 -1.96 -0.76
C GLY A 62 14.94 -0.87 -0.92
N VAL A 63 15.32 0.31 -1.44
CA VAL A 63 14.36 1.37 -1.80
C VAL A 63 13.30 0.84 -2.76
N PHE A 64 13.75 0.17 -3.83
CA PHE A 64 12.85 -0.40 -4.83
C PHE A 64 11.90 -1.44 -4.22
N PHE A 65 12.40 -2.34 -3.38
CA PHE A 65 11.56 -3.34 -2.70
C PHE A 65 10.58 -2.73 -1.71
N CYS A 66 10.98 -1.69 -0.97
CA CYS A 66 10.09 -0.97 -0.07
C CYS A 66 8.91 -0.33 -0.82
N VAL A 67 9.15 0.28 -1.97
CA VAL A 67 8.08 0.88 -2.80
C VAL A 67 7.12 -0.19 -3.32
N ILE A 68 7.65 -1.30 -3.85
CA ILE A 68 6.80 -2.41 -4.32
C ILE A 68 5.99 -3.01 -3.18
N ALA A 69 6.64 -3.30 -2.04
CA ALA A 69 5.97 -3.89 -0.89
C ALA A 69 4.88 -2.97 -0.34
N ALA A 70 5.15 -1.67 -0.24
CA ALA A 70 4.16 -0.67 0.18
C ALA A 70 2.99 -0.57 -0.80
N PHE A 71 3.25 -0.66 -2.10
CA PHE A 71 2.20 -0.69 -3.12
C PHE A 71 1.33 -1.95 -2.99
N ILE A 72 1.93 -3.13 -2.85
CA ILE A 72 1.20 -4.40 -2.64
C ILE A 72 0.33 -4.31 -1.39
N ALA A 73 0.90 -3.84 -0.28
CA ALA A 73 0.21 -3.75 1.00
C ALA A 73 -1.03 -2.85 0.91
N THR A 74 -0.89 -1.62 0.41
CA THR A 74 -2.01 -0.67 0.28
C THR A 74 -3.11 -1.15 -0.68
N ASN A 75 -2.75 -1.88 -1.73
CA ASN A 75 -3.76 -2.49 -2.62
C ASN A 75 -4.49 -3.65 -1.93
N LEU A 76 -3.79 -4.52 -1.19
CA LEU A 76 -4.43 -5.61 -0.45
C LEU A 76 -5.31 -5.11 0.69
N GLU A 77 -4.89 -4.04 1.37
CA GLU A 77 -5.74 -3.30 2.31
C GLU A 77 -7.03 -2.81 1.64
N SER A 78 -6.94 -2.23 0.44
CA SER A 78 -8.13 -1.82 -0.31
C SER A 78 -9.05 -3.01 -0.63
N VAL A 79 -8.49 -4.19 -0.91
CA VAL A 79 -9.28 -5.43 -1.11
C VAL A 79 -9.97 -5.84 0.19
N ILE A 80 -9.28 -5.78 1.32
CA ILE A 80 -9.85 -6.07 2.65
C ILE A 80 -10.98 -5.09 2.96
N GLY A 81 -10.78 -3.80 2.74
CA GLY A 81 -11.79 -2.76 2.91
C GLY A 81 -13.04 -3.01 2.06
N ALA A 82 -12.84 -3.36 0.78
CA ALA A 82 -13.92 -3.60 -0.16
C ALA A 82 -14.71 -4.90 0.12
N THR A 83 -14.15 -5.86 0.87
CA THR A 83 -14.73 -7.22 0.99
C THR A 83 -15.13 -7.61 2.41
N LEU A 84 -14.32 -7.28 3.41
CA LEU A 84 -14.41 -7.79 4.77
C LEU A 84 -14.80 -6.71 5.78
N GLN A 85 -14.35 -5.47 5.59
CA GLN A 85 -14.52 -4.40 6.57
C GLN A 85 -15.98 -4.01 6.80
N SER A 86 -16.84 -4.15 5.77
CA SER A 86 -18.29 -3.97 5.90
C SER A 86 -19.02 -5.16 6.52
N LYS A 87 -18.37 -6.33 6.61
CA LYS A 87 -18.98 -7.58 7.11
C LYS A 87 -18.57 -7.93 8.54
N LEU A 88 -17.44 -7.40 9.00
CA LEU A 88 -16.82 -7.74 10.27
C LEU A 88 -16.70 -6.47 11.12
N GLU A 89 -17.59 -6.29 12.09
CA GLU A 89 -17.61 -5.08 12.94
C GLU A 89 -16.32 -4.86 13.75
N TRP A 90 -15.60 -5.94 14.08
CA TRP A 90 -14.31 -5.87 14.78
C TRP A 90 -13.15 -5.47 13.88
N LEU A 91 -13.32 -5.51 12.55
CA LEU A 91 -12.28 -5.17 11.58
C LEU A 91 -12.24 -3.65 11.40
N THR A 92 -11.81 -2.95 12.44
CA THR A 92 -11.68 -1.50 12.43
C THR A 92 -10.49 -1.05 11.58
N ASN A 93 -10.42 0.24 11.24
CA ASN A 93 -9.29 0.82 10.51
C ASN A 93 -7.94 0.55 11.20
N GLU A 94 -7.89 0.53 12.53
CA GLU A 94 -6.65 0.20 13.26
C GLU A 94 -6.22 -1.25 13.05
N VAL A 95 -7.16 -2.19 13.03
CA VAL A 95 -6.86 -3.60 12.78
C VAL A 95 -6.41 -3.81 11.33
N VAL A 96 -7.06 -3.13 10.38
CA VAL A 96 -6.68 -3.17 8.97
C VAL A 96 -5.27 -2.58 8.77
N ASN A 97 -4.93 -1.47 9.43
CA ASN A 97 -3.58 -0.89 9.41
C ASN A 97 -2.51 -1.85 9.91
N ILE A 98 -2.80 -2.62 10.97
CA ILE A 98 -1.90 -3.67 11.48
C ILE A 98 -1.68 -4.74 10.39
N ILE A 99 -2.76 -5.23 9.79
CA ILE A 99 -2.70 -6.24 8.72
C ILE A 99 -1.90 -5.71 7.52
N ASN A 100 -2.17 -4.47 7.08
CA ASN A 100 -1.46 -3.81 6.01
C ASN A 100 0.05 -3.74 6.28
N THR A 101 0.44 -3.32 7.48
CA THR A 101 1.85 -3.27 7.89
C THR A 101 2.51 -4.65 7.85
N MET A 102 1.82 -5.68 8.35
CA MET A 102 2.30 -7.07 8.29
C MET A 102 2.47 -7.56 6.85
N ILE A 103 1.51 -7.27 5.97
CA ILE A 103 1.58 -7.61 4.54
C ILE A 103 2.80 -6.94 3.91
N GLY A 104 3.03 -5.65 4.17
CA GLY A 104 4.20 -4.93 3.67
C GLY A 104 5.52 -5.54 4.13
N ALA A 105 5.61 -5.90 5.42
CA ALA A 105 6.79 -6.55 5.99
C ALA A 105 7.04 -7.94 5.35
N ILE A 106 6.00 -8.75 5.19
CA ILE A 106 6.12 -10.07 4.54
C ILE A 106 6.53 -9.89 3.07
N ALA A 107 5.90 -8.98 2.34
CA ALA A 107 6.18 -8.73 0.93
C ALA A 107 7.64 -8.32 0.71
N VAL A 108 8.17 -7.40 1.52
CA VAL A 108 9.58 -6.96 1.37
C VAL A 108 10.57 -8.08 1.71
N VAL A 109 10.28 -8.91 2.72
CA VAL A 109 11.12 -10.06 3.07
C VAL A 109 11.14 -11.09 1.93
N LEU A 110 9.98 -11.42 1.37
CA LEU A 110 9.89 -12.36 0.24
C LEU A 110 10.64 -11.84 -0.99
N LEU A 111 10.49 -10.55 -1.32
CA LEU A 111 11.23 -9.91 -2.41
C LEU A 111 12.74 -9.97 -2.19
N ALA A 112 13.20 -9.66 -0.98
CA ALA A 112 14.62 -9.71 -0.63
C ALA A 112 15.18 -11.13 -0.70
N LEU A 113 14.45 -12.14 -0.20
CA LEU A 113 14.86 -13.54 -0.26
C LEU A 113 14.92 -14.04 -1.72
N ALA A 114 13.91 -13.72 -2.53
CA ALA A 114 13.89 -14.10 -3.94
C ALA A 114 15.05 -13.45 -4.70
N TRP A 115 15.31 -12.16 -4.46
CA TRP A 115 16.44 -11.46 -5.06
C TRP A 115 17.77 -12.07 -4.66
N HIS A 116 17.96 -12.36 -3.38
CA HIS A 116 19.16 -13.00 -2.89
C HIS A 116 19.38 -14.35 -3.57
N TRP A 117 18.34 -15.19 -3.64
CA TRP A 117 18.43 -16.50 -4.30
C TRP A 117 18.81 -16.38 -5.78
N ILE A 118 18.15 -15.50 -6.54
CA ILE A 118 18.44 -15.27 -7.96
C ILE A 118 19.87 -14.75 -8.17
N SER A 119 20.36 -13.88 -7.29
CA SER A 119 21.71 -13.30 -7.41
C SER A 119 22.86 -14.28 -7.15
N GLN A 120 22.56 -15.46 -6.60
CA GLN A 120 23.54 -16.51 -6.26
C GLN A 120 23.56 -17.66 -7.27
N VAL A 121 22.64 -17.66 -8.25
CA VAL A 121 22.56 -18.62 -9.36
C VAL A 121 23.24 -18.04 -10.59
#